data_AF-A0AAN8EXN4-F1
#
_entry.id   AF-A0AAN8EXN4-F1
#
_cell.length_a   1.000
_cell.length_b   1.000
_cell.length_c   1.000
_cell.angle_alpha   90.00
_cell.angle_beta   90.00
_cell.angle_gamma   90.00
#
_symmetry.space_group_name_H-M   'P 1'
#
loop_
_entity.id
_entity.type
_entity.pdbx_description
1 polymer ?
#
loop_
_entity_poly.entity_id
_entity_poly.type
_entity_poly.pdbx_seq_one_letter_code
_entity_poly.pdbx_strand_id
1 'polypeptide(L)'
;MKEYYDNKNEVDKHYKPKVGERVFMRMPREKMIAAHPKLAFDWSGPFRVIECSDNSALITSVTAEEEPIRVQFDLLLKCPSEINDESVKVFSKRKRTRRKESICGACTAQIVMNENTSFRVEDEVSDSMHFLHVKFRCDGQPFPAIEGRAGFPLDSCRCSRSTYVRDLLPDIPPPAVDERVECVLDAARVLSIWWDVGSISLKVQRIMDKSYKALKPKAVGFAYAFFRHRCLHVAIMAGSVPQGAPFRHTLLSDWMCDSTRIKYGWRTAKKVKWSQVALTVQTGQEHSRIVLVIPEVLHRIQHCLIGSNTIVFYYKSFREVKATNTALFADDVGNVVYVLPPKEPTDPFSWLQFVNSLNLWLGAHVTVVNGPRSVELHSWDRLNEKSRSHMTGYLDTYPAFMSRLHYLIPSEPGVLSPAMACSKVGVVHDPNRWWAVEQATEFYESLRQQVKEIVQLEPLRIPKSMRPRGKPSGGTHARASGGPAIKVGGVSKRHLKRVEKRNARSMQRAAEKKLSELKMN
;
A
#
# COMPACT_ATOMS: atom_id res chain seq x y z
N MET A 1 19.27 -24.93 28.72
CA MET A 1 18.50 -23.96 27.89
C MET A 1 17.23 -24.59 27.32
N LYS A 2 17.30 -25.82 26.77
CA LYS A 2 16.16 -26.61 26.29
C LYS A 2 15.11 -26.93 27.38
N GLU A 3 15.53 -27.46 28.53
CA GLU A 3 14.60 -27.76 29.65
C GLU A 3 13.80 -26.55 30.15
N TYR A 4 14.40 -25.35 30.15
CA TYR A 4 13.70 -24.11 30.52
C TYR A 4 12.67 -23.70 29.47
N TYR A 5 12.96 -23.97 28.19
CA TYR A 5 12.03 -23.73 27.08
C TYR A 5 10.87 -24.72 27.11
N ASP A 6 11.16 -26.01 27.34
CA ASP A 6 10.18 -27.10 27.42
C ASP A 6 9.22 -26.90 28.59
N ASN A 7 9.74 -26.53 29.77
CA ASN A 7 8.92 -26.22 30.94
C ASN A 7 8.09 -24.93 30.77
N LYS A 8 8.54 -23.97 29.97
CA LYS A 8 7.82 -22.71 29.74
C LYS A 8 6.66 -22.87 28.75
N ASN A 9 6.73 -23.84 27.85
CA ASN A 9 5.79 -24.02 26.75
C ASN A 9 4.91 -25.28 26.88
N GLU A 10 4.95 -25.98 28.02
CA GLU A 10 4.15 -27.19 28.29
C GLU A 10 4.27 -28.25 27.18
N VAL A 11 5.47 -28.36 26.58
CA VAL A 11 5.72 -29.35 25.53
C VAL A 11 5.77 -30.71 26.21
N ASP A 12 4.87 -31.61 25.82
CA ASP A 12 4.87 -32.98 26.31
C ASP A 12 6.18 -33.68 25.89
N LYS A 13 7.09 -33.85 26.85
CA LYS A 13 8.46 -34.37 26.64
C LYS A 13 8.49 -35.78 26.07
N HIS A 14 7.35 -36.48 26.09
CA HIS A 14 7.25 -37.89 25.71
C HIS A 14 6.51 -38.13 24.40
N TYR A 15 5.97 -37.09 23.75
CA TYR A 15 5.28 -37.27 22.48
C TYR A 15 6.27 -37.42 21.31
N LYS A 16 6.44 -38.66 20.85
CA LYS A 16 7.11 -38.98 19.59
C LYS A 16 6.07 -39.40 18.56
N PRO A 17 5.90 -38.66 17.45
CA PRO A 17 4.95 -39.03 16.41
C PRO A 17 5.39 -40.35 15.76
N LYS A 18 4.42 -41.21 15.44
CA LYS A 18 4.64 -42.46 14.71
C LYS A 18 4.34 -42.29 13.22
N VAL A 19 4.98 -43.12 12.40
CA VAL A 19 4.67 -43.19 10.97
C VAL A 19 3.19 -43.52 10.77
N GLY A 20 2.51 -42.75 9.92
CA GLY A 20 1.09 -42.84 9.64
C GLY A 20 0.18 -41.99 10.55
N GLU A 21 0.70 -41.41 11.64
CA GLU A 21 -0.09 -40.55 12.53
C GLU A 21 -0.40 -39.18 11.89
N ARG A 22 -1.51 -38.57 12.35
CA ARG A 22 -1.93 -37.24 11.93
C ARG A 22 -1.40 -36.19 12.91
N VAL A 23 -0.80 -35.12 12.39
CA VAL A 23 -0.17 -34.06 13.18
C VAL A 23 -0.50 -32.66 12.64
N PHE A 24 -0.52 -31.66 13.52
CA PHE A 24 -0.50 -30.24 13.17
C PHE A 24 0.92 -29.70 13.23
N MET A 25 1.26 -28.77 12.33
CA MET A 25 2.56 -28.12 12.27
C MET A 25 2.46 -26.66 12.73
N ARG A 26 3.40 -26.21 13.57
CA ARG A 26 3.46 -24.82 14.02
C ARG A 26 4.18 -23.91 13.02
N MET A 27 3.56 -22.81 12.62
CA MET A 27 4.06 -21.83 11.65
C MET A 27 4.28 -20.44 12.27
N PRO A 28 5.31 -20.23 13.11
CA PRO A 28 5.51 -18.98 13.83
C PRO A 28 5.81 -17.77 12.92
N ARG A 29 6.39 -18.01 11.73
CA ARG A 29 6.70 -16.95 10.76
C ARG A 29 5.44 -16.40 10.07
N GLU A 30 4.45 -17.25 9.80
CA GLU A 30 3.22 -16.85 9.10
C GLU A 30 2.38 -15.88 9.94
N LYS A 31 2.32 -16.09 11.26
CA LYS A 31 1.68 -15.14 12.19
C LYS A 31 2.38 -13.79 12.25
N MET A 32 3.71 -13.76 12.13
CA MET A 32 4.47 -12.50 12.12
C MET A 32 4.25 -11.68 10.85
N ILE A 33 4.02 -12.36 9.72
CA ILE A 33 3.82 -11.74 8.40
C ILE A 33 2.34 -11.37 8.18
N ALA A 34 1.41 -12.04 8.86
CA ALA A 34 -0.02 -11.76 8.74
C ALA A 34 -0.35 -10.31 9.12
N ALA A 35 -1.18 -9.64 8.30
CA ALA A 35 -1.62 -8.25 8.52
C ALA A 35 -2.30 -8.04 9.89
N HIS A 36 -2.88 -9.11 10.46
CA HIS A 36 -3.49 -9.11 11.78
C HIS A 36 -2.97 -10.30 12.61
N PRO A 37 -1.79 -10.17 13.26
CA PRO A 37 -1.16 -11.27 14.00
C PRO A 37 -2.03 -11.84 15.13
N LYS A 38 -2.98 -11.05 15.66
CA LYS A 38 -3.92 -11.51 16.70
C LYS A 38 -5.01 -12.45 16.18
N LEU A 39 -5.29 -12.41 14.88
CA LEU A 39 -6.32 -13.21 14.21
C LEU A 39 -5.71 -14.37 13.40
N ALA A 40 -4.39 -14.38 13.22
CA ALA A 40 -3.67 -15.47 12.57
C ALA A 40 -3.42 -16.61 13.55
N PHE A 41 -3.77 -17.82 13.12
CA PHE A 41 -3.55 -19.04 13.89
C PHE A 41 -2.11 -19.52 13.68
N ASP A 42 -1.48 -20.02 14.74
CA ASP A 42 -0.07 -20.46 14.72
C ASP A 42 0.13 -21.88 14.17
N TRP A 43 -0.97 -22.58 13.85
CA TRP A 43 -0.95 -23.99 13.49
C TRP A 43 -1.58 -24.20 12.11
N SER A 44 -0.94 -25.05 11.32
CA SER A 44 -1.34 -25.47 9.99
C SER A 44 -1.49 -27.00 9.95
N GLY A 45 -2.22 -27.53 8.96
CA GLY A 45 -2.51 -28.96 8.83
C GLY A 45 -3.93 -29.31 9.26
N PRO A 46 -4.39 -30.54 8.98
CA PRO A 46 -3.70 -31.78 9.33
C PRO A 46 -2.69 -32.29 8.28
N PHE A 47 -1.56 -32.79 8.77
CA PHE A 47 -0.51 -33.48 8.01
C PHE A 47 -0.42 -34.96 8.42
N ARG A 48 0.07 -35.81 7.52
CA ARG A 48 0.35 -37.23 7.79
C ARG A 48 1.85 -37.46 7.83
N VAL A 49 2.32 -38.18 8.85
CA VAL A 49 3.73 -38.54 9.01
C VAL A 49 4.09 -39.71 8.09
N ILE A 50 5.08 -39.52 7.21
CA ILE A 50 5.58 -40.53 6.27
C ILE A 50 6.78 -41.28 6.86
N GLU A 51 7.69 -40.55 7.49
CA GLU A 51 8.95 -41.08 8.01
C GLU A 51 9.29 -40.38 9.32
N CYS A 52 9.82 -41.13 10.30
CA CYS A 52 10.32 -40.58 11.54
C CYS A 52 11.83 -40.82 11.65
N SER A 53 12.57 -39.76 11.96
CA SER A 53 13.97 -39.79 12.35
C SER A 53 14.09 -39.57 13.88
N ASP A 54 15.30 -39.47 14.41
CA ASP A 54 15.53 -39.38 15.86
C ASP A 54 14.99 -38.07 16.48
N ASN A 55 14.92 -36.98 15.71
CA ASN A 55 14.52 -35.64 16.16
C ASN A 55 13.55 -34.90 15.22
N SER A 56 13.13 -35.53 14.13
CA SER A 56 12.29 -34.92 13.10
C SER A 56 11.40 -35.95 12.41
N ALA A 57 10.30 -35.48 11.82
CA ALA A 57 9.40 -36.26 10.99
C ALA A 57 9.27 -35.63 9.60
N LEU A 58 9.20 -36.48 8.58
CA LEU A 58 8.79 -36.09 7.23
C LEU A 58 7.27 -36.16 7.16
N ILE A 59 6.63 -35.03 6.87
CA ILE A 59 5.17 -34.89 6.85
C ILE A 59 4.67 -34.47 5.46
N THR A 60 3.50 -34.95 5.07
CA THR A 60 2.79 -34.52 3.84
C THR A 60 1.41 -33.99 4.17
N SER A 61 0.94 -33.02 3.40
CA SER A 61 -0.41 -32.48 3.56
C SER A 61 -1.45 -33.55 3.23
N VAL A 62 -2.51 -33.65 4.04
CA VAL A 62 -3.62 -34.59 3.79
C VAL A 62 -4.58 -34.04 2.73
N THR A 63 -4.65 -32.72 2.59
CA THR A 63 -5.62 -32.02 1.73
C THR A 63 -5.04 -31.50 0.42
N ALA A 64 -3.73 -31.37 0.31
CA ALA A 64 -3.06 -30.81 -0.87
C ALA A 64 -1.91 -31.71 -1.31
N GLU A 65 -1.72 -31.89 -2.62
CA GLU A 65 -0.54 -32.54 -3.20
C GLU A 65 0.65 -31.58 -3.14
N GLU A 66 1.20 -31.41 -1.93
CA GLU A 66 2.39 -30.60 -1.66
C GLU A 66 3.60 -31.49 -1.39
N GLU A 67 4.80 -30.99 -1.68
CA GLU A 67 6.05 -31.72 -1.44
C GLU A 67 6.24 -32.04 0.06
N PRO A 68 6.70 -33.25 0.44
CA PRO A 68 6.92 -33.61 1.84
C PRO A 68 7.93 -32.71 2.54
N ILE A 69 7.57 -32.22 3.73
CA ILE A 69 8.41 -31.30 4.52
C ILE A 69 8.96 -32.02 5.74
N ARG A 70 10.26 -31.85 6.03
CA ARG A 70 10.89 -32.41 7.24
C ARG A 70 10.84 -31.39 8.38
N VAL A 71 10.21 -31.76 9.49
CA VAL A 71 9.89 -30.87 10.61
C VAL A 71 10.35 -31.46 11.94
N GLN A 72 10.90 -30.64 12.83
CA GLN A 72 11.30 -31.07 14.18
C GLN A 72 10.09 -31.38 15.05
N PHE A 73 10.22 -32.36 15.96
CA PHE A 73 9.10 -32.80 16.82
C PHE A 73 8.50 -31.68 17.69
N ASP A 74 9.32 -30.72 18.12
CA ASP A 74 8.90 -29.57 18.95
C ASP A 74 7.87 -28.66 18.25
N LEU A 75 7.73 -28.78 16.93
CA LEU A 75 6.80 -28.02 16.10
C LEU A 75 5.58 -28.83 15.67
N LEU A 76 5.44 -30.07 16.16
CA LEU A 76 4.36 -30.98 15.81
C LEU A 76 3.44 -31.23 17.01
N LEU A 77 2.12 -31.24 16.76
CA LEU A 77 1.11 -31.57 17.76
C LEU A 77 0.25 -32.73 17.24
N LYS A 78 -0.09 -33.69 18.10
CA LYS A 78 -1.01 -34.79 17.72
C LYS A 78 -2.37 -34.23 17.28
N CYS A 79 -2.85 -34.66 16.12
CA CYS A 79 -4.21 -34.38 15.69
C CYS A 79 -5.18 -35.34 16.40
N PRO A 80 -6.22 -34.84 17.09
CA PRO A 80 -7.25 -35.68 17.69
C PRO A 80 -7.97 -36.57 16.65
N SER A 81 -8.43 -37.75 17.09
CA SER A 81 -9.09 -38.74 16.22
C SER A 81 -10.39 -38.23 15.60
N GLU A 82 -11.04 -37.25 16.25
CA GLU A 82 -12.39 -36.77 15.97
C GLU A 82 -12.46 -35.79 14.78
N ILE A 83 -11.32 -35.36 14.23
CA ILE A 83 -11.26 -34.44 13.09
C ILE A 83 -11.26 -35.25 11.79
N ASN A 84 -12.28 -35.05 10.95
CA ASN A 84 -12.39 -35.68 9.63
C ASN A 84 -11.55 -34.94 8.58
N ASP A 85 -11.15 -35.65 7.51
CA ASP A 85 -10.30 -35.14 6.42
C ASP A 85 -11.05 -34.21 5.42
N GLU A 86 -12.27 -33.78 5.77
CA GLU A 86 -13.08 -32.89 4.94
C GLU A 86 -12.64 -31.43 5.07
N SER A 87 -12.48 -30.75 3.92
CA SER A 87 -12.15 -29.32 3.89
C SER A 87 -13.19 -28.48 4.64
N VAL A 88 -12.75 -27.76 5.68
CA VAL A 88 -13.61 -26.83 6.45
C VAL A 88 -13.95 -25.62 5.58
N LYS A 89 -15.15 -25.58 5.02
CA LYS A 89 -15.70 -24.39 4.34
C LYS A 89 -16.06 -23.35 5.39
N VAL A 90 -15.20 -22.34 5.58
CA VAL A 90 -15.43 -21.23 6.51
C VAL A 90 -16.52 -20.32 5.92
N PHE A 91 -17.78 -20.51 6.34
CA PHE A 91 -18.88 -19.62 6.01
C PHE A 91 -18.92 -18.42 6.97
N SER A 92 -18.18 -17.35 6.69
CA SER A 92 -18.42 -16.09 7.40
C SER A 92 -19.64 -15.38 6.78
N LYS A 93 -20.85 -15.70 7.25
CA LYS A 93 -22.06 -14.90 6.95
C LYS A 93 -22.00 -13.60 7.74
N ARG A 94 -21.33 -12.56 7.20
CA ARG A 94 -21.56 -11.18 7.68
C ARG A 94 -22.87 -10.67 7.10
N LYS A 95 -23.85 -10.49 7.98
CA LYS A 95 -25.13 -9.83 7.69
C LYS A 95 -24.84 -8.38 7.30
N ARG A 96 -24.89 -8.06 6.00
CA ARG A 96 -24.71 -6.70 5.46
C ARG A 96 -25.98 -5.91 5.75
N THR A 97 -25.87 -4.90 6.60
CA THR A 97 -26.95 -3.94 6.87
C THR A 97 -27.27 -3.16 5.60
N ARG A 98 -28.55 -3.12 5.22
CA ARG A 98 -29.09 -2.47 4.02
C ARG A 98 -28.90 -0.96 4.15
N ARG A 99 -28.01 -0.36 3.33
CA ARG A 99 -27.90 1.10 3.20
C ARG A 99 -28.94 1.57 2.18
N LYS A 100 -29.73 2.57 2.57
CA LYS A 100 -30.77 3.22 1.76
C LYS A 100 -30.16 3.75 0.45
N GLU A 101 -30.72 3.35 -0.68
CA GLU A 101 -30.40 3.89 -2.00
C GLU A 101 -30.91 5.32 -2.11
N SER A 102 -30.03 6.26 -2.45
CA SER A 102 -30.42 7.58 -2.95
C SER A 102 -30.50 7.49 -4.48
N ILE A 103 -31.69 7.70 -5.01
CA ILE A 103 -31.99 7.75 -6.44
C ILE A 103 -31.31 9.01 -7.01
N CYS A 104 -30.42 8.82 -7.99
CA CYS A 104 -29.90 9.91 -8.83
C CYS A 104 -30.32 9.60 -10.27
N GLY A 105 -31.10 10.51 -10.85
CA GLY A 105 -31.60 10.42 -12.21
C GLY A 105 -30.50 10.68 -13.22
N ALA A 106 -30.02 9.63 -13.87
CA ALA A 106 -29.36 9.69 -15.16
C ALA A 106 -29.69 8.40 -15.92
N CYS A 107 -30.28 8.57 -17.10
CA CYS A 107 -30.91 7.55 -17.93
C CYS A 107 -30.03 6.32 -18.13
N THR A 108 -30.37 5.21 -17.47
CA THR A 108 -29.92 3.87 -17.81
C THR A 108 -31.14 3.11 -18.32
N ALA A 109 -31.16 2.78 -19.61
CA ALA A 109 -32.15 1.88 -20.16
C ALA A 109 -31.94 0.49 -19.54
N GLN A 110 -32.62 0.20 -18.44
CA GLN A 110 -32.73 -1.14 -17.90
C GLN A 110 -33.78 -1.88 -18.73
N ILE A 111 -33.31 -2.70 -19.66
CA ILE A 111 -34.17 -3.70 -20.31
C ILE A 111 -34.35 -4.84 -19.29
N VAL A 112 -35.52 -4.91 -18.68
CA VAL A 112 -35.96 -6.05 -17.86
C VAL A 112 -36.36 -7.17 -18.82
N MET A 113 -35.55 -8.21 -18.94
CA MET A 113 -35.92 -9.44 -19.65
C MET A 113 -36.50 -10.45 -18.65
N ASN A 114 -37.60 -11.07 -19.08
CA ASN A 114 -38.40 -12.05 -18.35
C ASN A 114 -37.61 -13.35 -18.10
N GLU A 115 -37.68 -13.94 -16.90
CA GLU A 115 -36.83 -15.07 -16.44
C GLU A 115 -37.20 -16.46 -17.02
N ASN A 116 -38.08 -16.55 -18.02
CA ASN A 116 -38.72 -17.81 -18.42
C ASN A 116 -38.39 -18.34 -19.83
N THR A 117 -37.12 -18.29 -20.25
CA THR A 117 -36.66 -19.10 -21.41
C THR A 117 -35.34 -19.80 -21.08
N SER A 118 -35.46 -21.03 -20.59
CA SER A 118 -34.33 -21.95 -20.39
C SER A 118 -34.05 -22.72 -21.69
N PHE A 119 -33.05 -22.30 -22.46
CA PHE A 119 -32.41 -23.13 -23.48
C PHE A 119 -30.88 -22.96 -23.41
N ARG A 120 -30.17 -24.09 -23.40
CA ARG A 120 -28.72 -24.16 -23.24
C ARG A 120 -28.03 -23.81 -24.56
N VAL A 121 -27.68 -22.55 -24.76
CA VAL A 121 -26.65 -22.17 -25.72
C VAL A 121 -25.32 -22.21 -24.98
N GLU A 122 -24.44 -23.16 -25.34
CA GLU A 122 -23.04 -23.04 -24.99
C GLU A 122 -22.45 -21.94 -25.87
N ASP A 123 -22.35 -20.71 -25.34
CA ASP A 123 -21.79 -19.57 -26.09
C ASP A 123 -20.28 -19.75 -26.29
N GLU A 124 -19.92 -20.41 -27.38
CA GLU A 124 -18.56 -20.44 -27.88
C GLU A 124 -18.25 -19.15 -28.63
N VAL A 125 -17.41 -18.32 -28.02
CA VAL A 125 -16.95 -17.05 -28.57
C VAL A 125 -15.68 -17.32 -29.37
N SER A 126 -15.87 -17.79 -30.60
CA SER A 126 -14.78 -18.13 -31.52
C SER A 126 -14.49 -17.05 -32.56
N ASP A 127 -15.53 -16.36 -33.02
CA ASP A 127 -15.43 -15.31 -34.02
C ASP A 127 -15.03 -13.97 -33.40
N SER A 128 -14.04 -13.30 -34.01
CA SER A 128 -13.63 -11.95 -33.68
C SER A 128 -14.73 -10.89 -33.81
N MET A 129 -15.76 -11.16 -34.62
CA MET A 129 -16.94 -10.31 -34.80
C MET A 129 -17.99 -10.53 -33.72
N HIS A 130 -17.87 -11.59 -32.90
CA HIS A 130 -18.78 -11.80 -31.79
C HIS A 130 -18.62 -10.69 -30.73
N PHE A 131 -19.70 -10.08 -30.28
CA PHE A 131 -19.64 -8.86 -29.44
C PHE A 131 -18.98 -9.06 -28.06
N LEU A 132 -18.87 -10.30 -27.59
CA LEU A 132 -18.12 -10.63 -26.37
C LEU A 132 -16.69 -11.12 -26.63
N HIS A 133 -16.26 -11.22 -27.88
CA HIS A 133 -14.89 -11.59 -28.20
C HIS A 133 -13.93 -10.49 -27.75
N VAL A 134 -12.79 -10.85 -27.15
CA VAL A 134 -11.89 -9.84 -26.56
C VAL A 134 -11.29 -8.89 -27.59
N LYS A 135 -11.15 -9.34 -28.85
CA LYS A 135 -10.70 -8.53 -30.00
C LYS A 135 -11.85 -7.81 -30.72
N PHE A 136 -13.10 -7.92 -30.27
CA PHE A 136 -14.22 -7.24 -30.93
C PHE A 136 -14.01 -5.73 -30.95
N ARG A 137 -14.16 -5.14 -32.14
CA ARG A 137 -14.04 -3.70 -32.38
C ARG A 137 -15.41 -3.14 -32.74
N CYS A 138 -15.97 -2.35 -31.85
CA CYS A 138 -17.25 -1.66 -32.04
C CYS A 138 -17.10 -0.48 -33.02
N ASP A 139 -17.68 -0.63 -34.20
CA ASP A 139 -17.65 0.35 -35.28
C ASP A 139 -19.03 0.61 -35.91
N GLY A 140 -20.07 0.52 -35.09
CA GLY A 140 -21.46 0.72 -35.53
C GLY A 140 -22.06 -0.46 -36.27
N GLN A 141 -21.54 -1.68 -36.06
CA GLN A 141 -22.12 -2.88 -36.68
C GLN A 141 -23.59 -3.06 -36.27
N PRO A 142 -24.48 -3.58 -37.12
CA PRO A 142 -25.84 -3.91 -36.70
C PRO A 142 -25.83 -5.02 -35.65
N PHE A 143 -26.79 -4.98 -34.72
CA PHE A 143 -26.97 -6.06 -33.76
C PHE A 143 -27.63 -7.25 -34.47
N PRO A 144 -27.07 -8.48 -34.39
CA PRO A 144 -27.62 -9.63 -35.09
C PRO A 144 -28.97 -10.04 -34.50
N ALA A 145 -29.76 -10.79 -35.26
CA ALA A 145 -30.94 -11.44 -34.72
C ALA A 145 -30.51 -12.48 -33.68
N ILE A 146 -31.15 -12.46 -32.50
CA ILE A 146 -30.87 -13.40 -31.40
C ILE A 146 -32.20 -13.95 -30.91
N GLU A 147 -32.31 -15.28 -30.79
CA GLU A 147 -33.45 -15.97 -30.17
C GLU A 147 -34.82 -15.53 -30.72
N GLY A 148 -34.93 -15.43 -32.04
CA GLY A 148 -36.18 -15.05 -32.73
C GLY A 148 -36.52 -13.56 -32.69
N ARG A 149 -35.68 -12.72 -32.07
CA ARG A 149 -35.78 -11.26 -32.17
C ARG A 149 -35.06 -10.77 -33.41
N ALA A 150 -35.71 -9.88 -34.17
CA ALA A 150 -35.07 -9.24 -35.31
C ALA A 150 -33.83 -8.44 -34.86
N GLY A 151 -32.80 -8.47 -35.70
CA GLY A 151 -31.65 -7.59 -35.54
C GLY A 151 -32.07 -6.12 -35.70
N PHE A 152 -31.24 -5.21 -35.20
CA PHE A 152 -31.52 -3.77 -35.26
C PHE A 152 -30.23 -2.97 -35.47
N PRO A 153 -30.31 -1.79 -36.11
CA PRO A 153 -29.14 -0.96 -36.39
C PRO A 153 -28.57 -0.35 -35.10
N LEU A 154 -27.24 -0.20 -35.05
CA LEU A 154 -26.51 0.39 -33.92
C LEU A 154 -25.40 1.34 -34.42
N ASP A 155 -25.67 2.06 -35.51
CA ASP A 155 -24.69 2.84 -36.28
C ASP A 155 -24.01 3.96 -35.46
N SER A 156 -24.66 4.38 -34.37
CA SER A 156 -24.18 5.40 -33.44
C SER A 156 -23.19 4.86 -32.39
N CYS A 157 -23.15 3.55 -32.15
CA CYS A 157 -22.25 2.94 -31.18
C CYS A 157 -20.91 2.62 -31.85
N ARG A 158 -19.93 3.53 -31.70
CA ARG A 158 -18.59 3.44 -32.32
C ARG A 158 -17.47 3.53 -31.28
N CYS A 159 -17.57 2.73 -30.22
CA CYS A 159 -16.69 2.84 -29.06
C CYS A 159 -15.20 2.68 -29.41
N SER A 160 -14.85 1.86 -30.41
CA SER A 160 -13.45 1.67 -30.80
C SER A 160 -12.80 2.92 -31.39
N ARG A 161 -13.58 3.88 -31.90
CA ARG A 161 -13.08 5.15 -32.44
C ARG A 161 -12.99 6.26 -31.40
N SER A 162 -13.74 6.16 -30.31
CA SER A 162 -13.91 7.23 -29.31
C SER A 162 -13.44 6.86 -27.91
N THR A 163 -12.67 5.79 -27.77
CA THR A 163 -12.14 5.33 -26.49
C THR A 163 -10.62 5.44 -26.50
N TYR A 164 -10.10 6.11 -25.47
CA TYR A 164 -8.68 6.36 -25.24
C TYR A 164 -8.27 5.85 -23.87
N VAL A 165 -6.98 5.71 -23.64
CA VAL A 165 -6.45 5.30 -22.33
C VAL A 165 -6.92 6.23 -21.20
N ARG A 166 -7.01 7.54 -21.43
CA ARG A 166 -7.58 8.51 -20.47
C ARG A 166 -8.99 8.19 -19.97
N ASP A 167 -9.80 7.50 -20.77
CA ASP A 167 -11.16 7.10 -20.36
C ASP A 167 -11.13 5.99 -19.29
N LEU A 168 -10.06 5.18 -19.28
CA LEU A 168 -9.86 4.11 -18.30
C LEU A 168 -9.02 4.60 -17.11
N LEU A 169 -7.96 5.35 -17.39
CA LEU A 169 -6.93 5.78 -16.45
C LEU A 169 -6.58 7.25 -16.73
N PRO A 170 -7.27 8.21 -16.08
CA PRO A 170 -7.16 9.63 -16.39
C PRO A 170 -5.79 10.22 -16.03
N ASP A 171 -5.09 9.64 -15.05
CA ASP A 171 -3.82 10.16 -14.53
C ASP A 171 -2.59 9.64 -15.31
N ILE A 172 -2.79 8.85 -16.37
CA ILE A 172 -1.67 8.32 -17.15
C ILE A 172 -0.90 9.46 -17.84
N PRO A 173 0.45 9.39 -17.87
CA PRO A 173 1.26 10.38 -18.57
C PRO A 173 1.09 10.35 -20.11
N PRO A 174 1.24 11.48 -20.79
CA PRO A 174 1.54 11.50 -22.22
C PRO A 174 2.84 10.75 -22.55
N PRO A 175 2.97 10.16 -23.76
CA PRO A 175 1.95 10.08 -24.82
C PRO A 175 0.89 8.99 -24.60
N ALA A 176 1.06 8.11 -23.61
CA ALA A 176 0.17 6.95 -23.40
C ALA A 176 -1.28 7.33 -23.10
N VAL A 177 -1.53 8.52 -22.55
CA VAL A 177 -2.87 9.03 -22.22
C VAL A 177 -3.80 9.13 -23.44
N ASP A 178 -3.22 9.42 -24.61
CA ASP A 178 -3.93 9.60 -25.88
C ASP A 178 -3.90 8.34 -26.76
N GLU A 179 -3.33 7.23 -26.27
CA GLU A 179 -3.34 5.96 -26.99
C GLU A 179 -4.77 5.44 -27.11
N ARG A 180 -5.12 4.95 -28.31
CA ARG A 180 -6.47 4.46 -28.61
C ARG A 180 -6.69 3.06 -28.03
N VAL A 181 -7.86 2.85 -27.45
CA VAL A 181 -8.29 1.56 -26.92
C VAL A 181 -9.44 1.03 -27.77
N GLU A 182 -9.16 0.07 -28.64
CA GLU A 182 -10.12 -0.36 -29.66
C GLU A 182 -11.01 -1.50 -29.18
N CYS A 183 -10.52 -2.35 -28.27
CA CYS A 183 -11.24 -3.53 -27.83
C CYS A 183 -10.97 -3.87 -26.35
N VAL A 184 -11.67 -4.88 -25.84
CA VAL A 184 -11.51 -5.37 -24.46
C VAL A 184 -10.08 -5.84 -24.21
N LEU A 185 -9.43 -6.46 -25.19
CA LEU A 185 -8.05 -6.93 -25.08
C LEU A 185 -7.07 -5.77 -24.90
N ASP A 186 -7.23 -4.67 -25.64
CA ASP A 186 -6.38 -3.48 -25.51
C ASP A 186 -6.54 -2.84 -24.14
N ALA A 187 -7.79 -2.67 -23.68
CA ALA A 187 -8.08 -2.15 -22.35
C ALA A 187 -7.46 -3.03 -21.25
N ALA A 188 -7.65 -4.35 -21.37
CA ALA A 188 -7.11 -5.30 -20.40
C ALA A 188 -5.57 -5.30 -20.40
N ARG A 189 -4.93 -5.13 -21.56
CA ARG A 189 -3.49 -5.00 -21.70
C ARG A 189 -2.99 -3.73 -21.00
N VAL A 190 -3.59 -2.58 -21.28
CA VAL A 190 -3.23 -1.30 -20.65
C VAL A 190 -3.36 -1.38 -19.12
N LEU A 191 -4.50 -1.88 -18.63
CA LEU A 191 -4.71 -2.08 -17.18
C LEU A 191 -3.69 -3.08 -16.59
N SER A 192 -3.35 -4.14 -17.32
CA SER A 192 -2.36 -5.13 -16.87
C SER A 192 -0.97 -4.53 -16.74
N ILE A 193 -0.56 -3.69 -17.70
CA ILE A 193 0.73 -2.98 -17.68
C ILE A 193 0.75 -1.95 -16.56
N TRP A 194 -0.32 -1.17 -16.42
CA TRP A 194 -0.39 -0.10 -15.43
C TRP A 194 -0.34 -0.63 -14.00
N TRP A 195 -1.01 -1.75 -13.74
CA TRP A 195 -0.92 -2.49 -12.48
C TRP A 195 0.15 -3.56 -12.48
N ASP A 196 1.18 -3.45 -13.31
CA ASP A 196 2.37 -4.29 -13.17
C ASP A 196 3.49 -3.55 -12.46
N VAL A 197 4.45 -4.29 -11.94
CA VAL A 197 5.65 -3.67 -11.38
C VAL A 197 6.45 -2.97 -12.48
N GLY A 198 7.14 -1.90 -12.13
CA GLY A 198 8.03 -1.16 -13.03
C GLY A 198 7.69 0.32 -13.09
N SER A 199 8.53 1.08 -13.78
CA SER A 199 8.47 2.53 -13.82
C SER A 199 7.30 3.07 -14.58
N ILE A 200 6.86 4.28 -14.21
CA ILE A 200 5.86 5.00 -14.97
C ILE A 200 6.32 5.18 -16.42
N SER A 201 7.59 5.55 -16.66
CA SER A 201 8.16 5.69 -18.00
C SER A 201 8.15 4.39 -18.81
N LEU A 202 8.54 3.26 -18.19
CA LEU A 202 8.55 1.95 -18.81
C LEU A 202 7.12 1.46 -19.09
N LYS A 203 6.18 1.74 -18.19
CA LYS A 203 4.76 1.45 -18.39
C LYS A 203 4.19 2.25 -19.55
N VAL A 204 4.50 3.55 -19.62
CA VAL A 204 4.12 4.40 -20.76
C VAL A 204 4.68 3.82 -22.06
N GLN A 205 5.97 3.48 -22.10
CA GLN A 205 6.60 2.86 -23.27
C GLN A 205 5.92 1.54 -23.66
N ARG A 206 5.62 0.66 -22.69
CA ARG A 206 4.91 -0.61 -22.91
C ARG A 206 3.46 -0.42 -23.35
N ILE A 207 2.79 0.64 -22.88
CA ILE A 207 1.44 0.99 -23.35
C ILE A 207 1.49 1.41 -24.81
N MET A 208 2.47 2.24 -25.20
CA MET A 208 2.66 2.64 -26.60
C MET A 208 3.06 1.45 -27.50
N ASP A 209 3.81 0.50 -26.96
CA ASP A 209 4.21 -0.71 -27.70
C ASP A 209 3.09 -1.77 -27.71
N LYS A 210 2.36 -1.85 -28.84
CA LYS A 210 1.30 -2.86 -29.05
C LYS A 210 1.80 -4.30 -29.10
N SER A 211 3.11 -4.51 -29.31
CA SER A 211 3.72 -5.85 -29.31
C SER A 211 3.91 -6.41 -27.90
N TYR A 212 3.91 -5.54 -26.87
CA TYR A 212 4.05 -5.95 -25.48
C TYR A 212 2.77 -6.63 -24.96
N LYS A 213 2.85 -7.95 -24.78
CA LYS A 213 1.73 -8.81 -24.39
C LYS A 213 1.70 -9.02 -22.88
N ALA A 214 0.83 -8.29 -22.19
CA ALA A 214 0.53 -8.51 -20.78
C ALA A 214 -0.97 -8.65 -20.56
N LEU A 215 -1.38 -9.68 -19.79
CA LEU A 215 -2.79 -9.91 -19.51
C LEU A 215 -3.00 -10.52 -18.13
N LYS A 216 -3.59 -9.76 -17.20
CA LYS A 216 -4.00 -10.23 -15.88
C LYS A 216 -5.51 -10.53 -15.89
N PRO A 217 -5.98 -11.65 -15.28
CA PRO A 217 -7.41 -11.98 -15.28
C PRO A 217 -8.30 -10.87 -14.67
N LYS A 218 -7.80 -10.21 -13.62
CA LYS A 218 -8.45 -9.04 -12.98
C LYS A 218 -8.64 -7.88 -13.97
N ALA A 219 -7.62 -7.58 -14.77
CA ALA A 219 -7.66 -6.52 -15.78
C ALA A 219 -8.66 -6.84 -16.90
N VAL A 220 -8.73 -8.09 -17.34
CA VAL A 220 -9.77 -8.52 -18.29
C VAL A 220 -11.17 -8.30 -17.72
N GLY A 221 -11.38 -8.64 -16.45
CA GLY A 221 -12.69 -8.41 -15.80
C GLY A 221 -13.10 -6.95 -15.74
N PHE A 222 -12.17 -6.05 -15.45
CA PHE A 222 -12.46 -4.62 -15.44
C PHE A 222 -12.61 -4.03 -16.84
N ALA A 223 -11.85 -4.50 -17.83
CA ALA A 223 -12.01 -4.12 -19.22
C ALA A 223 -13.40 -4.49 -19.75
N TYR A 224 -13.90 -5.71 -19.47
CA TYR A 224 -15.28 -6.06 -19.81
C TYR A 224 -16.31 -5.21 -19.06
N ALA A 225 -16.09 -4.91 -17.77
CA ALA A 225 -16.99 -4.03 -17.03
C ALA A 225 -17.05 -2.61 -17.65
N PHE A 226 -15.90 -2.09 -18.09
CA PHE A 226 -15.79 -0.81 -18.80
C PHE A 226 -16.55 -0.84 -20.14
N PHE A 227 -16.30 -1.84 -20.99
CA PHE A 227 -16.99 -1.94 -22.28
C PHE A 227 -18.47 -2.24 -22.16
N ARG A 228 -18.92 -3.00 -21.14
CA ARG A 228 -20.35 -3.15 -20.83
C ARG A 228 -21.02 -1.85 -20.40
N HIS A 229 -20.26 -0.89 -19.90
CA HIS A 229 -20.77 0.42 -19.54
C HIS A 229 -20.79 1.40 -20.73
N ARG A 230 -19.80 1.29 -21.64
CA ARG A 230 -19.59 2.25 -22.73
C ARG A 230 -20.13 1.80 -24.09
N CYS A 231 -20.15 0.50 -24.37
CA CYS A 231 -20.54 -0.08 -25.66
C CYS A 231 -21.88 -0.83 -25.56
N LEU A 232 -22.85 -0.41 -26.36
CA LEU A 232 -24.19 -0.98 -26.35
C LEU A 232 -24.20 -2.42 -26.90
N HIS A 233 -23.37 -2.75 -27.89
CA HIS A 233 -23.21 -4.13 -28.38
C HIS A 233 -22.78 -5.08 -27.27
N VAL A 234 -21.72 -4.71 -26.56
CA VAL A 234 -21.18 -5.50 -25.44
C VAL A 234 -22.18 -5.54 -24.29
N ALA A 235 -22.85 -4.45 -23.99
CA ALA A 235 -23.84 -4.37 -22.91
C ALA A 235 -25.05 -5.30 -23.15
N ILE A 236 -25.65 -5.23 -24.35
CA ILE A 236 -26.83 -6.02 -24.71
C ILE A 236 -26.44 -7.50 -24.80
N MET A 237 -25.36 -7.83 -25.51
CA MET A 237 -24.91 -9.22 -25.62
C MET A 237 -24.50 -9.80 -24.26
N ALA A 238 -23.87 -9.00 -23.38
CA ALA A 238 -23.57 -9.45 -22.01
C ALA A 238 -24.84 -9.71 -21.18
N GLY A 239 -25.94 -9.03 -21.49
CA GLY A 239 -27.23 -9.18 -20.83
C GLY A 239 -28.02 -10.40 -21.30
N SER A 240 -27.81 -10.86 -22.55
CA SER A 240 -28.42 -12.09 -23.05
C SER A 240 -27.73 -13.35 -22.53
N VAL A 241 -26.44 -13.28 -22.18
CA VAL A 241 -25.71 -14.44 -21.63
C VAL A 241 -26.21 -14.81 -20.22
N PRO A 242 -26.71 -16.04 -19.99
CA PRO A 242 -27.18 -16.47 -18.68
C PRO A 242 -26.13 -16.37 -17.56
N GLN A 243 -26.57 -16.18 -16.31
CA GLN A 243 -25.65 -16.06 -15.18
C GLN A 243 -24.80 -17.31 -14.93
N GLY A 244 -25.31 -18.50 -15.26
CA GLY A 244 -24.58 -19.77 -15.14
C GLY A 244 -23.85 -20.24 -16.41
N ALA A 245 -23.99 -19.54 -17.53
CA ALA A 245 -23.47 -20.02 -18.82
C ALA A 245 -21.93 -20.10 -18.82
N PRO A 246 -21.35 -21.22 -19.31
CA PRO A 246 -19.91 -21.33 -19.47
C PRO A 246 -19.45 -20.41 -20.60
N PHE A 247 -18.53 -19.49 -20.29
CA PHE A 247 -17.87 -18.67 -21.31
C PHE A 247 -16.67 -19.43 -21.87
N ARG A 248 -16.75 -19.85 -23.14
CA ARG A 248 -15.64 -20.48 -23.87
C ARG A 248 -15.15 -19.47 -24.91
N HIS A 249 -13.87 -19.16 -24.87
CA HIS A 249 -13.22 -18.25 -25.81
C HIS A 249 -12.13 -19.03 -26.53
N THR A 250 -12.03 -18.88 -27.84
CA THR A 250 -10.95 -19.52 -28.61
C THR A 250 -9.58 -19.00 -28.17
N LEU A 251 -8.56 -19.86 -28.35
CA LEU A 251 -7.17 -19.47 -28.13
C LEU A 251 -6.82 -18.30 -29.06
N LEU A 252 -6.25 -17.25 -28.48
CA LEU A 252 -5.70 -16.15 -29.23
C LEU A 252 -4.37 -16.61 -29.81
N SER A 253 -4.33 -16.95 -31.10
CA SER A 253 -3.13 -17.45 -31.80
C SER A 253 -1.85 -16.65 -31.51
N ASP A 254 -1.99 -15.33 -31.36
CA ASP A 254 -0.85 -14.43 -31.18
C ASP A 254 -0.51 -14.17 -29.71
N TRP A 255 -1.26 -14.72 -28.76
CA TRP A 255 -1.05 -14.50 -27.33
C TRP A 255 -0.81 -15.83 -26.64
N MET A 256 0.29 -15.95 -25.89
CA MET A 256 0.55 -17.13 -25.05
C MET A 256 -0.38 -17.22 -23.83
N CYS A 257 -1.51 -16.50 -23.86
CA CYS A 257 -2.48 -16.47 -22.79
C CYS A 257 -3.50 -17.59 -23.00
N ASP A 258 -3.59 -18.49 -22.03
CA ASP A 258 -4.68 -19.45 -21.95
C ASP A 258 -6.04 -18.71 -21.82
N SER A 259 -7.04 -19.20 -22.56
CA SER A 259 -8.45 -18.85 -22.50
C SER A 259 -9.01 -18.77 -21.07
N THR A 260 -8.38 -19.47 -20.11
CA THR A 260 -8.72 -19.42 -18.69
C THR A 260 -8.67 -18.03 -18.07
N ARG A 261 -7.71 -17.16 -18.47
CA ARG A 261 -7.63 -15.79 -17.94
C ARG A 261 -8.82 -14.95 -18.39
N ILE A 262 -9.23 -15.12 -19.65
CA ILE A 262 -10.40 -14.44 -20.21
C ILE A 262 -11.67 -14.93 -19.52
N LYS A 263 -11.82 -16.25 -19.36
CA LYS A 263 -12.94 -16.87 -18.66
C LYS A 263 -13.08 -16.37 -17.22
N TYR A 264 -11.98 -16.26 -16.48
CA TYR A 264 -11.99 -15.72 -15.12
C TYR A 264 -12.32 -14.21 -15.10
N GLY A 265 -11.75 -13.45 -16.03
CA GLY A 265 -12.05 -12.05 -16.21
C GLY A 265 -13.54 -11.82 -16.45
N TRP A 266 -14.15 -12.55 -17.38
CA TRP A 266 -15.58 -12.48 -17.66
C TRP A 266 -16.46 -12.76 -16.43
N ARG A 267 -16.13 -13.80 -15.64
CA ARG A 267 -16.84 -14.08 -14.38
C ARG A 267 -16.73 -12.93 -13.38
N THR A 268 -15.59 -12.25 -13.34
CA THR A 268 -15.38 -11.07 -12.50
C THR A 268 -16.22 -9.90 -13.02
N ALA A 269 -16.20 -9.65 -14.32
CA ALA A 269 -16.96 -8.58 -14.96
C ALA A 269 -18.45 -8.68 -14.68
N LYS A 270 -19.03 -9.89 -14.73
CA LYS A 270 -20.46 -10.12 -14.43
C LYS A 270 -20.88 -9.67 -13.03
N LYS A 271 -19.97 -9.73 -12.07
CA LYS A 271 -20.23 -9.38 -10.66
C LYS A 271 -20.01 -7.90 -10.36
N VAL A 272 -19.52 -7.13 -11.32
CA VAL A 272 -19.00 -5.78 -11.10
C VAL A 272 -19.63 -4.80 -12.10
N LYS A 273 -20.04 -3.64 -11.62
CA LYS A 273 -20.42 -2.50 -12.46
C LYS A 273 -19.26 -1.52 -12.52
N TRP A 274 -18.95 -0.97 -13.70
CA TRP A 274 -17.86 -0.02 -13.88
C TRP A 274 -17.94 1.16 -12.90
N SER A 275 -19.12 1.76 -12.72
CA SER A 275 -19.33 2.87 -11.78
C SER A 275 -18.93 2.60 -10.34
N GLN A 276 -18.92 1.32 -9.91
CA GLN A 276 -18.53 0.93 -8.55
C GLN A 276 -17.02 0.72 -8.39
N VAL A 277 -16.31 0.50 -9.49
CA VAL A 277 -14.88 0.11 -9.48
C VAL A 277 -13.99 1.06 -10.24
N ALA A 278 -14.54 2.01 -10.99
CA ALA A 278 -13.79 3.03 -11.73
C ALA A 278 -12.78 3.71 -10.82
N LEU A 279 -13.21 4.21 -9.65
CA LEU A 279 -12.31 4.83 -8.69
C LEU A 279 -11.19 3.88 -8.25
N THR A 280 -11.49 2.61 -7.95
CA THR A 280 -10.48 1.63 -7.53
C THR A 280 -9.53 1.25 -8.66
N VAL A 281 -10.00 1.26 -9.91
CA VAL A 281 -9.19 1.00 -11.11
C VAL A 281 -8.23 2.16 -11.35
N GLN A 282 -8.74 3.39 -11.24
CA GLN A 282 -8.01 4.64 -11.45
C GLN A 282 -7.00 4.89 -10.31
N THR A 283 -7.40 4.64 -9.06
CA THR A 283 -6.55 4.83 -7.86
C THR A 283 -5.78 3.58 -7.46
N GLY A 284 -5.92 2.47 -8.19
CA GLY A 284 -5.17 1.23 -8.00
C GLY A 284 -3.71 1.42 -8.39
N GLN A 285 -3.00 2.28 -7.66
CA GLN A 285 -1.63 2.65 -7.97
C GLN A 285 -0.67 1.71 -7.24
N GLU A 286 0.06 0.90 -8.01
CA GLU A 286 1.30 0.27 -7.53
C GLU A 286 2.41 1.33 -7.30
N HIS A 287 2.22 2.56 -7.77
CA HIS A 287 3.05 3.73 -7.47
C HIS A 287 2.65 4.43 -6.16
N SER A 288 2.15 3.67 -5.18
CA SER A 288 1.69 4.23 -3.89
C SER A 288 2.83 4.76 -3.01
N ARG A 289 4.09 4.56 -3.42
CA ARG A 289 5.23 4.98 -2.63
C ARG A 289 5.37 6.48 -2.62
N ILE A 290 5.47 7.01 -1.42
CA ILE A 290 5.66 8.42 -1.15
C ILE A 290 7.13 8.62 -0.77
N VAL A 291 7.80 9.54 -1.44
CA VAL A 291 9.14 9.98 -1.06
C VAL A 291 9.03 11.35 -0.41
N LEU A 292 9.51 11.44 0.82
CA LEU A 292 9.61 12.69 1.56
C LEU A 292 11.07 13.15 1.56
N VAL A 293 11.38 14.16 0.76
CA VAL A 293 12.70 14.80 0.68
C VAL A 293 12.72 15.96 1.67
N ILE A 294 13.42 15.80 2.79
CA ILE A 294 13.42 16.78 3.87
C ILE A 294 14.83 17.24 4.26
N PRO A 295 14.99 18.50 4.67
CA PRO A 295 16.28 19.00 5.09
C PRO A 295 16.76 18.33 6.38
N GLU A 296 18.08 18.21 6.52
CA GLU A 296 18.76 17.56 7.65
C GLU A 296 18.39 18.16 9.02
N VAL A 297 17.94 19.42 9.09
CA VAL A 297 17.42 20.01 10.36
C VAL A 297 16.26 19.19 10.95
N LEU A 298 15.52 18.44 10.13
CA LEU A 298 14.41 17.57 10.53
C LEU A 298 14.83 16.11 10.76
N HIS A 299 16.13 15.80 10.83
CA HIS A 299 16.65 14.42 10.92
C HIS A 299 16.05 13.57 12.05
N ARG A 300 15.58 14.21 13.13
CA ARG A 300 14.91 13.52 14.24
C ARG A 300 13.67 12.73 13.83
N ILE A 301 13.04 13.05 12.69
CA ILE A 301 11.92 12.28 12.13
C ILE A 301 12.33 10.83 11.83
N GLN A 302 13.62 10.55 11.59
CA GLN A 302 14.10 9.19 11.30
C GLN A 302 13.87 8.24 12.48
N HIS A 303 13.85 8.78 13.70
CA HIS A 303 13.61 7.99 14.89
C HIS A 303 12.11 7.77 15.17
N CYS A 304 11.23 8.42 14.41
CA CYS A 304 9.80 8.17 14.45
C CYS A 304 9.45 6.98 13.56
N LEU A 305 8.43 6.22 13.95
CA LEU A 305 7.92 5.15 13.09
C LEU A 305 7.00 5.77 12.04
N ILE A 306 7.38 5.58 10.78
CA ILE A 306 6.63 5.95 9.58
C ILE A 306 6.09 4.65 8.97
N GLY A 307 4.97 4.71 8.27
CA GLY A 307 4.42 3.53 7.60
C GLY A 307 5.31 3.06 6.44
N SER A 308 4.99 1.88 5.91
CA SER A 308 5.83 1.20 4.91
C SER A 308 5.81 1.88 3.53
N ASN A 309 4.83 2.75 3.30
CA ASN A 309 4.63 3.36 1.99
C ASN A 309 5.39 4.68 1.84
N THR A 310 5.95 5.23 2.92
CA THR A 310 6.69 6.49 2.90
C THR A 310 8.18 6.24 3.13
N ILE A 311 9.01 6.59 2.14
CA ILE A 311 10.47 6.70 2.31
C ILE A 311 10.78 8.14 2.69
N VAL A 312 11.66 8.32 3.67
CA VAL A 312 12.20 9.63 4.02
C VAL A 312 13.66 9.73 3.60
N PHE A 313 13.97 10.73 2.80
CA PHE A 313 15.32 11.07 2.39
C PHE A 313 15.73 12.40 3.02
N TYR A 314 16.86 12.40 3.71
CA TYR A 314 17.41 13.59 4.35
C TYR A 314 18.52 14.15 3.50
N TYR A 315 18.53 15.47 3.33
CA TYR A 315 19.56 16.15 2.56
C TYR A 315 20.10 17.38 3.31
N LYS A 316 21.40 17.64 3.17
CA LYS A 316 22.07 18.86 3.65
C LYS A 316 22.15 19.93 2.56
N SER A 317 22.22 19.49 1.31
CA SER A 317 22.32 20.34 0.12
C SER A 317 21.57 19.69 -1.04
N PHE A 318 21.06 20.50 -1.97
CA PHE A 318 20.45 19.99 -3.21
C PHE A 318 21.38 19.09 -4.01
N ARG A 319 22.71 19.21 -3.85
CA ARG A 319 23.69 18.31 -4.47
C ARG A 319 23.56 16.83 -4.06
N GLU A 320 22.97 16.56 -2.90
CA GLU A 320 22.75 15.20 -2.42
C GLU A 320 21.52 14.54 -3.06
N VAL A 321 20.63 15.36 -3.65
CA VAL A 321 19.42 14.95 -4.37
C VAL A 321 19.77 14.68 -5.84
N LYS A 322 20.62 13.67 -6.07
CA LYS A 322 21.20 13.36 -7.39
C LYS A 322 20.79 11.98 -7.92
N ALA A 323 20.78 11.83 -9.24
CA ALA A 323 20.35 10.62 -9.96
C ALA A 323 20.99 9.30 -9.49
N THR A 324 22.18 9.34 -8.88
CA THR A 324 22.83 8.14 -8.35
C THR A 324 22.07 7.50 -7.18
N ASN A 325 21.11 8.21 -6.58
CA ASN A 325 20.27 7.66 -5.52
C ASN A 325 19.07 6.92 -6.10
N THR A 326 19.25 5.65 -6.41
CA THR A 326 18.24 4.80 -7.04
C THR A 326 16.99 4.60 -6.18
N ALA A 327 17.08 4.74 -4.86
CA ALA A 327 15.92 4.64 -3.97
C ALA A 327 15.03 5.90 -4.01
N LEU A 328 15.62 7.06 -4.31
CA LEU A 328 14.93 8.34 -4.34
C LEU A 328 14.15 8.56 -5.64
N PHE A 329 14.72 8.09 -6.75
CA PHE A 329 14.13 8.13 -8.08
C PHE A 329 13.64 6.75 -8.49
N ALA A 330 13.22 5.95 -7.49
CA ALA A 330 12.71 4.64 -7.75
C ALA A 330 11.41 4.73 -8.54
N ASP A 331 11.25 3.76 -9.41
CA ASP A 331 10.20 3.66 -10.39
C ASP A 331 8.79 3.41 -9.80
N ASP A 332 8.74 2.98 -8.54
CA ASP A 332 7.54 2.77 -7.73
C ASP A 332 7.11 4.03 -6.96
N VAL A 333 7.84 5.14 -7.08
CA VAL A 333 7.51 6.43 -6.46
C VAL A 333 6.46 7.15 -7.31
N GLY A 334 5.24 7.28 -6.78
CA GLY A 334 4.18 8.04 -7.43
C GLY A 334 3.97 9.42 -6.84
N ASN A 335 4.44 9.67 -5.63
CA ASN A 335 4.30 10.96 -4.96
C ASN A 335 5.61 11.38 -4.29
N VAL A 336 6.00 12.64 -4.47
CA VAL A 336 7.18 13.23 -3.86
C VAL A 336 6.77 14.48 -3.12
N VAL A 337 7.13 14.60 -1.85
CA VAL A 337 7.00 15.83 -1.07
C VAL A 337 8.40 16.37 -0.84
N TYR A 338 8.73 17.50 -1.45
CA TYR A 338 10.03 18.14 -1.37
C TYR A 338 9.93 19.36 -0.44
N VAL A 339 10.47 19.22 0.77
CA VAL A 339 10.54 20.31 1.74
C VAL A 339 11.83 21.08 1.52
N LEU A 340 11.74 22.39 1.29
CA LEU A 340 12.89 23.27 1.11
C LEU A 340 13.75 23.39 2.37
N PRO A 341 15.04 23.77 2.26
CA PRO A 341 15.90 23.95 3.42
C PRO A 341 15.53 25.22 4.20
N PRO A 342 16.06 25.42 5.42
CA PRO A 342 15.82 26.65 6.17
C PRO A 342 16.58 27.87 5.62
N LYS A 343 17.61 27.66 4.80
CA LYS A 343 18.48 28.72 4.30
C LYS A 343 18.72 28.55 2.81
N GLU A 344 18.84 29.66 2.09
CA GLU A 344 19.27 29.66 0.69
C GLU A 344 20.63 28.94 0.55
N PRO A 345 20.80 28.03 -0.43
CA PRO A 345 22.08 27.41 -0.67
C PRO A 345 23.15 28.45 -0.99
N THR A 346 24.33 28.33 -0.39
CA THR A 346 25.46 29.23 -0.67
C THR A 346 26.03 29.03 -2.07
N ASP A 347 25.89 27.82 -2.61
CA ASP A 347 26.36 27.45 -3.95
C ASP A 347 25.25 27.67 -4.99
N PRO A 348 25.41 28.62 -5.94
CA PRO A 348 24.41 28.87 -6.99
C PRO A 348 24.16 27.65 -7.87
N PHE A 349 25.16 26.79 -8.11
CA PHE A 349 25.02 25.60 -8.95
C PHE A 349 24.15 24.51 -8.32
N SER A 350 23.88 24.58 -7.02
CA SER A 350 23.00 23.64 -6.34
C SER A 350 21.54 23.75 -6.81
N TRP A 351 21.11 24.91 -7.31
CA TRP A 351 19.79 25.10 -7.92
C TRP A 351 19.59 24.26 -9.18
N LEU A 352 20.66 24.01 -9.94
CA LEU A 352 20.61 23.10 -11.09
C LEU A 352 20.26 21.68 -10.63
N GLN A 353 20.76 21.23 -9.49
CA GLN A 353 20.42 19.91 -8.93
C GLN A 353 18.98 19.85 -8.45
N PHE A 354 18.47 20.94 -7.86
CA PHE A 354 17.05 21.07 -7.52
C PHE A 354 16.17 20.90 -8.77
N VAL A 355 16.41 21.66 -9.84
CA VAL A 355 15.63 21.56 -11.09
C VAL A 355 15.81 20.19 -11.76
N ASN A 356 17.03 19.67 -11.82
CA ASN A 356 17.29 18.34 -12.38
C ASN A 356 16.54 17.25 -11.62
N SER A 357 16.41 17.35 -10.29
CA SER A 357 15.67 16.37 -9.51
C SER A 357 14.17 16.35 -9.86
N LEU A 358 13.57 17.52 -10.14
CA LEU A 358 12.19 17.59 -10.67
C LEU A 358 12.06 16.82 -11.98
N ASN A 359 13.06 16.96 -12.85
CA ASN A 359 13.14 16.25 -14.13
C ASN A 359 13.51 14.76 -14.01
N LEU A 360 13.85 14.25 -12.83
CA LEU A 360 14.08 12.81 -12.62
C LEU A 360 12.79 12.13 -12.14
N TRP A 361 11.85 12.88 -11.57
CA TRP A 361 10.55 12.37 -11.13
C TRP A 361 9.46 12.47 -12.21
N LEU A 362 9.82 12.25 -13.50
CA LEU A 362 8.95 12.49 -14.68
C LEU A 362 7.62 11.73 -14.70
N GLY A 363 7.39 10.81 -13.77
CA GLY A 363 6.11 10.12 -13.60
C GLY A 363 5.34 10.48 -12.33
N ALA A 364 6.00 11.06 -11.33
CA ALA A 364 5.42 11.25 -10.00
C ALA A 364 4.74 12.63 -9.88
N HIS A 365 3.79 12.72 -8.94
CA HIS A 365 3.30 14.01 -8.46
C HIS A 365 4.34 14.60 -7.51
N VAL A 366 4.88 15.77 -7.83
CA VAL A 366 5.88 16.45 -7.02
C VAL A 366 5.23 17.63 -6.33
N THR A 367 5.22 17.62 -5.01
CA THR A 367 4.73 18.73 -4.18
C THR A 367 5.91 19.39 -3.49
N VAL A 368 6.27 20.60 -3.92
CA VAL A 368 7.32 21.41 -3.29
C VAL A 368 6.70 22.26 -2.19
N VAL A 369 7.22 22.17 -0.98
CA VAL A 369 6.71 22.86 0.20
C VAL A 369 7.81 23.68 0.84
N ASN A 370 7.44 24.83 1.38
CA ASN A 370 8.34 25.67 2.14
C ASN A 370 8.91 24.94 3.38
N GLY A 371 10.18 25.22 3.66
CA GLY A 371 10.92 24.61 4.75
C GLY A 371 10.69 25.23 6.12
N PRO A 372 11.33 24.66 7.16
CA PRO A 372 11.55 25.34 8.45
C PRO A 372 12.02 26.79 8.28
N ARG A 373 11.50 27.72 9.09
CA ARG A 373 11.93 29.13 9.02
C ARG A 373 13.32 29.32 9.62
N SER A 374 14.19 30.08 8.98
CA SER A 374 15.49 30.49 9.55
C SER A 374 15.41 31.82 10.29
N VAL A 375 16.33 32.06 11.21
CA VAL A 375 16.56 33.37 11.83
C VAL A 375 16.97 34.43 10.81
N GLU A 376 17.64 34.02 9.73
CA GLU A 376 17.98 34.89 8.60
C GLU A 376 16.79 35.01 7.64
N LEU A 377 15.80 35.82 8.01
CA LEU A 377 14.53 35.94 7.28
C LEU A 377 14.72 36.27 5.79
N HIS A 378 15.63 37.18 5.46
CA HIS A 378 15.93 37.55 4.07
C HIS A 378 16.48 36.38 3.24
N SER A 379 17.29 35.50 3.83
CA SER A 379 17.79 34.31 3.12
C SER A 379 16.66 33.30 2.88
N TRP A 380 15.77 33.14 3.85
CA TRP A 380 14.61 32.27 3.74
C TRP A 380 13.60 32.79 2.69
N ASP A 381 13.35 34.09 2.65
CA ASP A 381 12.48 34.70 1.63
C ASP A 381 13.05 34.55 0.22
N ARG A 382 14.35 34.82 0.02
CA ARG A 382 15.02 34.63 -1.28
C ARG A 382 15.00 33.17 -1.73
N LEU A 383 15.17 32.22 -0.81
CA LEU A 383 15.05 30.80 -1.12
C LEU A 383 13.67 30.46 -1.69
N ASN A 384 12.60 30.93 -1.05
CA ASN A 384 11.23 30.69 -1.50
C ASN A 384 10.96 31.34 -2.86
N GLU A 385 11.40 32.58 -3.05
CA GLU A 385 11.26 33.32 -4.31
C GLU A 385 12.01 32.64 -5.45
N LYS A 386 13.29 32.28 -5.25
CA LYS A 386 14.09 31.58 -6.26
C LYS A 386 13.52 30.20 -6.59
N SER A 387 13.07 29.44 -5.57
CA SER A 387 12.41 28.16 -5.81
C SER A 387 11.20 28.32 -6.71
N ARG A 388 10.34 29.31 -6.43
CA ARG A 388 9.17 29.62 -7.24
C ARG A 388 9.56 30.00 -8.67
N SER A 389 10.53 30.91 -8.83
CA SER A 389 11.03 31.33 -10.13
C SER A 389 11.55 30.15 -10.97
N HIS A 390 12.33 29.25 -10.37
CA HIS A 390 12.81 28.04 -11.05
C HIS A 390 11.68 27.09 -11.45
N MET A 391 10.67 26.89 -10.59
CA MET A 391 9.53 26.04 -10.91
C MET A 391 8.66 26.64 -12.01
N THR A 392 8.39 27.95 -11.98
CA THR A 392 7.66 28.64 -13.05
C THR A 392 8.40 28.51 -14.37
N GLY A 393 9.71 28.80 -14.41
CA GLY A 393 10.50 28.65 -15.64
C GLY A 393 10.57 27.19 -16.12
N TYR A 394 10.57 26.22 -15.21
CA TYR A 394 10.48 24.80 -15.57
C TYR A 394 9.13 24.47 -16.22
N LEU A 395 8.01 24.95 -15.65
CA LEU A 395 6.67 24.73 -16.22
C LEU A 395 6.47 25.44 -17.55
N ASP A 396 7.04 26.62 -17.74
CA ASP A 396 7.01 27.33 -19.03
C ASP A 396 7.73 26.52 -20.12
N THR A 397 8.83 25.85 -19.75
CA THR A 397 9.59 24.98 -20.66
C THR A 397 8.88 23.64 -20.90
N TYR A 398 8.23 23.09 -19.87
CA TYR A 398 7.59 21.78 -19.90
C TYR A 398 6.13 21.84 -19.40
N PRO A 399 5.20 22.41 -20.19
CA PRO A 399 3.81 22.62 -19.77
C PRO A 399 3.06 21.32 -19.46
N ALA A 400 3.51 20.19 -20.01
CA ALA A 400 2.95 18.87 -19.73
C ALA A 400 3.04 18.45 -18.24
N PHE A 401 3.93 19.08 -17.45
CA PHE A 401 4.09 18.78 -16.01
C PHE A 401 3.18 19.62 -15.11
N MET A 402 2.41 20.56 -15.66
CA MET A 402 1.60 21.49 -14.86
C MET A 402 0.58 20.79 -13.96
N SER A 403 0.03 19.65 -14.38
CA SER A 403 -0.92 18.86 -13.58
C SER A 403 -0.26 18.04 -12.47
N ARG A 404 1.07 17.96 -12.44
CA ARG A 404 1.84 17.06 -11.55
C ARG A 404 2.81 17.76 -10.63
N LEU A 405 3.26 18.95 -10.99
CA LEU A 405 4.11 19.79 -10.16
C LEU A 405 3.25 20.79 -9.40
N HIS A 406 3.15 20.60 -8.09
CA HIS A 406 2.46 21.48 -7.18
C HIS A 406 3.47 22.21 -6.30
N TYR A 407 3.31 23.52 -6.10
CA TYR A 407 4.12 24.26 -5.15
C TYR A 407 3.26 24.99 -4.13
N LEU A 408 3.53 24.72 -2.86
CA LEU A 408 2.86 25.32 -1.70
C LEU A 408 3.84 26.25 -0.96
N ILE A 409 4.41 27.17 -1.73
CA ILE A 409 5.35 28.20 -1.27
C ILE A 409 4.57 29.53 -1.16
N PRO A 410 4.87 30.42 -0.21
CA PRO A 410 4.37 31.80 -0.21
C PRO A 410 4.38 32.44 -1.60
N SER A 411 3.42 33.31 -1.92
CA SER A 411 3.43 34.07 -3.18
C SER A 411 4.41 35.24 -3.14
N GLU A 412 4.57 35.85 -1.97
CA GLU A 412 5.38 37.05 -1.76
C GLU A 412 6.27 36.90 -0.51
N PRO A 413 7.44 37.56 -0.46
CA PRO A 413 8.27 37.64 0.73
C PRO A 413 7.47 38.10 1.96
N GLY A 414 7.68 37.45 3.10
CA GLY A 414 6.99 37.79 4.35
C GLY A 414 5.51 37.40 4.46
N VAL A 415 4.85 36.95 3.39
CA VAL A 415 3.45 36.50 3.45
C VAL A 415 3.37 35.04 3.92
N LEU A 416 2.87 34.82 5.13
CA LEU A 416 2.74 33.48 5.71
C LEU A 416 1.27 33.12 5.94
N SER A 417 0.88 31.96 5.41
CA SER A 417 -0.43 31.39 5.74
C SER A 417 -0.36 30.63 7.08
N PRO A 418 -1.37 30.75 7.96
CA PRO A 418 -1.49 29.92 9.15
C PRO A 418 -1.59 28.41 8.86
N ALA A 419 -1.91 28.03 7.62
CA ALA A 419 -2.00 26.65 7.16
C ALA A 419 -0.63 26.05 6.79
N MET A 420 0.43 26.86 6.69
CA MET A 420 1.77 26.38 6.35
C MET A 420 2.43 25.68 7.55
N ALA A 421 3.13 24.58 7.28
CA ALA A 421 3.84 23.82 8.31
C ALA A 421 4.88 24.66 9.07
N CYS A 422 5.56 25.56 8.37
CA CYS A 422 6.57 26.44 8.95
C CYS A 422 5.98 27.47 9.95
N SER A 423 4.67 27.72 9.92
CA SER A 423 3.99 28.69 10.79
C SER A 423 3.63 28.10 12.16
N LYS A 424 3.66 26.77 12.29
CA LYS A 424 3.29 26.06 13.53
C LYS A 424 4.45 25.77 14.46
N VAL A 425 5.68 25.90 13.95
CA VAL A 425 6.90 25.58 14.69
C VAL A 425 7.80 26.80 14.80
N GLY A 426 8.71 26.77 15.78
CA GLY A 426 9.67 27.83 16.01
C GLY A 426 10.69 28.03 14.89
N VAL A 427 11.52 29.06 15.04
CA VAL A 427 12.56 29.42 14.08
C VAL A 427 13.81 28.53 14.29
N VAL A 428 14.43 28.12 13.19
CA VAL A 428 15.74 27.46 13.16
C VAL A 428 16.82 28.49 13.45
N HIS A 429 17.44 28.40 14.62
CA HIS A 429 18.57 29.25 15.00
C HIS A 429 19.88 28.80 14.36
N ASP A 430 20.10 27.48 14.27
CA ASP A 430 21.28 26.89 13.64
C ASP A 430 20.82 25.86 12.60
N PRO A 431 21.01 26.10 11.30
CA PRO A 431 20.58 25.18 10.24
C PRO A 431 21.35 23.85 10.25
N ASN A 432 22.50 23.78 10.91
CA ASN A 432 23.29 22.56 11.02
C ASN A 432 22.87 21.69 12.22
N ARG A 433 22.02 22.23 13.10
CA ARG A 433 21.57 21.54 14.31
C ARG A 433 20.17 20.97 14.12
N TRP A 434 20.01 19.70 14.43
CA TRP A 434 18.69 19.06 14.39
C TRP A 434 17.72 19.66 15.41
N TRP A 435 16.46 19.81 15.00
CA TRP A 435 15.37 20.19 15.90
C TRP A 435 15.11 19.17 17.01
N ALA A 436 14.40 19.61 18.04
CA ALA A 436 13.84 18.69 19.02
C ALA A 436 12.79 17.78 18.36
N VAL A 437 12.60 16.57 18.91
CA VAL A 437 11.63 15.59 18.38
C VAL A 437 10.21 16.17 18.36
N GLU A 438 9.85 16.96 19.36
CA GLU A 438 8.54 17.64 19.47
C GLU A 438 8.32 18.59 18.29
N GLN A 439 9.26 19.50 18.05
CA GLN A 439 9.20 20.47 16.95
C GLN A 439 9.18 19.78 15.58
N ALA A 440 10.04 18.77 15.39
CA ALA A 440 10.09 18.04 14.12
C ALA A 440 8.78 17.26 13.86
N THR A 441 8.15 16.71 14.90
CA THR A 441 6.87 15.99 14.77
C THR A 441 5.71 16.96 14.53
N GLU A 442 5.70 18.11 15.20
CA GLU A 442 4.69 19.16 15.00
C GLU A 442 4.76 19.75 13.58
N PHE A 443 5.98 19.96 13.07
CA PHE A 443 6.18 20.34 11.67
C PHE A 443 5.60 19.30 10.72
N TYR A 444 5.89 18.01 10.95
CA TYR A 444 5.40 16.94 10.09
C TYR A 444 3.87 16.83 10.09
N GLU A 445 3.22 16.87 11.26
CA GLU A 445 1.75 16.82 11.32
C GLU A 445 1.11 18.04 10.62
N SER A 446 1.75 19.20 10.72
CA SER A 446 1.31 20.40 10.00
C SER A 446 1.54 20.26 8.49
N LEU A 447 2.67 19.70 8.07
CA LEU A 447 2.98 19.38 6.67
C LEU A 447 1.93 18.42 6.09
N ARG A 448 1.59 17.36 6.83
CA ARG A 448 0.56 16.40 6.46
C ARG A 448 -0.80 17.05 6.24
N GLN A 449 -1.16 18.04 7.06
CA GLN A 449 -2.39 18.80 6.86
C GLN A 449 -2.29 19.75 5.65
N GLN A 450 -1.12 20.38 5.44
CA GLN A 450 -0.87 21.29 4.32
C GLN A 450 -0.96 20.59 2.96
N VAL A 451 -0.43 19.36 2.85
CA VAL A 451 -0.42 18.61 1.58
C VAL A 451 -1.61 17.67 1.39
N LYS A 452 -2.54 17.60 2.36
CA LYS A 452 -3.59 16.58 2.44
C LYS A 452 -4.45 16.43 1.18
N GLU A 453 -4.75 17.54 0.50
CA GLU A 453 -5.56 17.56 -0.72
C GLU A 453 -4.83 16.96 -1.93
N ILE A 454 -3.50 16.86 -1.86
CA ILE A 454 -2.64 16.38 -2.95
C ILE A 454 -2.08 14.99 -2.61
N VAL A 455 -1.51 14.84 -1.41
CA VAL A 455 -0.84 13.61 -0.96
C VAL A 455 -1.27 13.28 0.48
N GLN A 456 -1.67 12.02 0.70
CA GLN A 456 -2.02 11.53 2.04
C GLN A 456 -0.80 10.96 2.75
N LEU A 457 -0.09 11.79 3.53
CA LEU A 457 1.02 11.34 4.36
C LEU A 457 0.55 10.47 5.55
N GLU A 458 1.32 9.43 5.85
CA GLU A 458 1.07 8.53 6.99
C GLU A 458 1.37 9.23 8.33
N PRO A 459 0.61 9.00 9.40
CA PRO A 459 0.86 9.64 10.69
C PRO A 459 2.15 9.13 11.34
N LEU A 460 2.89 10.01 12.01
CA LEU A 460 4.08 9.62 12.77
C LEU A 460 3.71 8.93 14.07
N ARG A 461 4.44 7.88 14.44
CA ARG A 461 4.37 7.29 15.79
C ARG A 461 5.69 7.49 16.52
N ILE A 462 5.67 8.33 17.55
CA ILE A 462 6.82 8.56 18.42
C ILE A 462 7.04 7.33 19.33
N PRO A 463 8.23 6.70 19.31
CA PRO A 463 8.56 5.62 20.23
C PRO A 463 8.43 6.05 21.70
N LYS A 464 8.00 5.13 22.56
CA LYS A 464 7.83 5.41 24.00
C LYS A 464 9.10 5.93 24.69
N SER A 465 10.28 5.54 24.19
CA SER A 465 11.60 5.98 24.69
C SER A 465 11.88 7.46 24.42
N MET A 466 11.27 8.04 23.39
CA MET A 466 11.45 9.44 22.98
C MET A 466 10.34 10.36 23.46
N ARG A 467 9.29 9.80 24.08
CA ARG A 467 8.25 10.63 24.68
C ARG A 467 8.86 11.43 25.82
N PRO A 468 8.62 12.74 25.88
CA PRO A 468 9.07 13.55 27.00
C PRO A 468 8.56 12.91 28.28
N ARG A 469 9.44 12.70 29.26
CA ARG A 469 9.01 12.31 30.63
C ARG A 469 8.40 13.54 31.29
N GLY A 470 7.24 13.97 30.81
CA GLY A 470 6.46 15.03 31.43
C GLY A 470 5.79 14.51 32.70
N LYS A 471 6.17 15.05 33.86
CA LYS A 471 5.20 15.27 34.94
C LYS A 471 4.09 16.15 34.36
N PRO A 472 2.80 15.88 34.63
CA PRO A 472 1.72 16.69 34.08
C PRO A 472 1.82 18.10 34.68
N SER A 473 2.18 19.07 33.85
CA SER A 473 2.15 20.48 34.17
C SER A 473 0.71 20.99 34.07
N GLY A 474 0.14 21.32 35.23
CA GLY A 474 -0.70 22.50 35.45
C GLY A 474 -1.97 22.64 34.61
N GLY A 475 -3.02 21.91 34.99
CA GLY A 475 -4.39 22.35 34.72
C GLY A 475 -4.75 23.52 35.65
N THR A 476 -5.10 24.65 35.07
CA THR A 476 -5.76 25.79 35.72
C THR A 476 -7.10 25.34 36.28
N HIS A 477 -7.18 25.12 37.60
CA HIS A 477 -8.44 25.17 38.32
C HIS A 477 -8.29 25.96 39.62
N ALA A 478 -9.34 26.72 39.88
CA ALA A 478 -9.49 27.73 40.90
C ALA A 478 -9.15 27.26 42.33
N ARG A 479 -8.68 28.24 43.10
CA ARG A 479 -8.55 28.20 44.56
C ARG A 479 -9.83 27.67 45.23
N ALA A 480 -9.69 26.58 45.97
CA ALA A 480 -10.38 26.39 47.25
C ALA A 480 -9.49 25.53 48.16
N SER A 481 -9.39 26.00 49.40
CA SER A 481 -8.55 25.59 50.52
C SER A 481 -8.67 24.12 50.96
N GLY A 482 -7.55 23.51 51.40
CA GLY A 482 -7.58 22.39 52.35
C GLY A 482 -6.37 21.44 52.36
N GLY A 483 -5.36 21.73 53.18
CA GLY A 483 -4.48 20.74 53.83
C GLY A 483 -3.28 20.15 53.04
N PRO A 484 -2.08 20.02 53.65
CA PRO A 484 -0.92 19.42 52.99
C PRO A 484 -1.01 17.88 53.02
N ALA A 485 -1.20 17.26 51.86
CA ALA A 485 -1.04 15.82 51.71
C ALA A 485 0.45 15.46 51.74
N ILE A 486 0.93 15.02 52.91
CA ILE A 486 2.22 14.34 53.08
C ILE A 486 2.18 13.07 52.22
N LYS A 487 2.77 13.12 51.03
CA LYS A 487 2.98 11.94 50.19
C LYS A 487 4.13 11.12 50.76
N VAL A 488 3.79 10.16 51.61
CA VAL A 488 4.68 9.07 52.00
C VAL A 488 5.08 8.31 50.73
N GLY A 489 6.33 8.49 50.32
CA GLY A 489 6.92 7.79 49.18
C GLY A 489 7.01 6.30 49.47
N GLY A 490 6.05 5.53 48.97
CA GLY A 490 6.09 4.07 49.00
C GLY A 490 7.26 3.55 48.16
N VAL A 491 8.41 3.34 48.80
CA VAL A 491 9.53 2.60 48.23
C VAL A 491 9.02 1.21 47.88
N SER A 492 9.06 0.83 46.59
CA SER A 492 8.51 -0.47 46.19
C SER A 492 9.21 -1.61 46.94
N LYS A 493 8.46 -2.63 47.36
CA LYS A 493 9.01 -3.84 48.01
C LYS A 493 10.17 -4.47 47.20
N ARG A 494 10.21 -4.22 45.88
CA ARG A 494 11.25 -4.68 44.95
C ARG A 494 12.54 -3.85 45.01
N HIS A 495 12.48 -2.61 45.49
CA HIS A 495 13.64 -1.78 45.79
C HIS A 495 14.23 -2.17 47.15
N LEU A 496 13.39 -2.34 48.18
CA LEU A 496 13.83 -2.82 49.50
C LEU A 496 14.57 -4.16 49.42
N LYS A 497 14.01 -5.16 48.72
CA LYS A 497 14.71 -6.43 48.48
C LYS A 497 16.05 -6.29 47.73
N ARG A 498 16.20 -5.27 46.89
CA ARG A 498 17.47 -5.01 46.17
C ARG A 498 18.51 -4.36 47.07
N VAL A 499 18.07 -3.49 47.98
CA VAL A 499 18.93 -2.85 48.99
C VAL A 499 19.40 -3.88 50.01
N GLU A 500 18.49 -4.71 50.54
CA GLU A 500 18.83 -5.82 51.45
C GLU A 500 19.84 -6.78 50.82
N LYS A 501 19.63 -7.17 49.54
CA LYS A 501 20.55 -8.06 48.83
C LYS A 501 21.93 -7.43 48.59
N ARG A 502 22.03 -6.10 48.45
CA ARG A 502 23.32 -5.38 48.41
C ARG A 502 23.99 -5.37 49.77
N ASN A 503 23.26 -5.09 50.84
CA ASN A 503 23.81 -5.06 52.19
C ASN A 503 24.31 -6.44 52.61
N ALA A 504 23.57 -7.52 52.31
CA ALA A 504 24.01 -8.89 52.57
C ALA A 504 25.33 -9.23 51.86
N ARG A 505 25.47 -8.84 50.58
CA ARG A 505 26.73 -9.04 49.83
C ARG A 505 27.88 -8.21 50.39
N SER A 506 27.60 -7.00 50.86
CA SER A 506 28.62 -6.14 51.48
C SER A 506 29.11 -6.73 52.80
N MET A 507 28.19 -7.23 53.64
CA MET A 507 28.52 -7.91 54.90
C MET A 507 29.33 -9.18 54.66
N GLN A 508 28.97 -9.98 53.65
CA GLN A 508 29.70 -11.19 53.29
C GLN A 508 31.14 -10.87 52.85
N ARG A 509 31.35 -9.85 52.02
CA ARG A 509 32.69 -9.40 51.60
C ARG A 509 33.51 -8.86 52.77
N ALA A 510 32.88 -8.14 53.70
CA ALA A 510 33.56 -7.63 54.89
C ALA A 510 33.97 -8.78 55.83
N ALA A 511 33.12 -9.80 55.98
CA ALA A 511 33.44 -11.00 56.74
C ALA A 511 34.57 -11.81 56.09
N GLU A 512 34.52 -12.03 54.77
CA GLU A 512 35.59 -12.70 54.02
C GLU A 512 36.92 -11.95 54.14
N LYS A 513 36.90 -10.61 54.08
CA LYS A 513 38.09 -9.78 54.28
C LYS A 513 38.67 -9.94 55.69
N LYS A 514 37.84 -9.86 56.74
CA LYS A 514 38.29 -10.10 58.12
C LYS A 514 38.84 -11.51 58.33
N LEU A 515 38.24 -12.51 57.68
CA LEU A 515 38.70 -13.90 57.77
C LEU A 515 40.03 -14.11 57.02
N SER A 516 40.28 -13.35 55.95
CA SER A 516 41.56 -13.33 55.26
C SER A 516 42.66 -12.63 56.06
N GLU A 517 42.32 -11.58 56.81
CA GLU A 517 43.25 -10.86 57.68
C GLU A 517 43.65 -11.72 58.91
N LEU A 518 42.74 -12.56 59.42
CA LEU A 518 43.02 -13.50 60.52
C LEU A 518 43.85 -14.74 60.11
N LYS A 519 43.96 -15.03 58.81
CA LYS A 519 44.79 -16.15 58.30
C LYS A 519 46.23 -15.74 57.96
N MET A 520 46.55 -14.45 58.04
CA MET A 520 47.85 -13.87 57.74
C MET A 520 48.65 -13.49 59.01
N ASN A 521 48.08 -13.76 60.18
CA ASN A 521 48.74 -13.83 61.49
C ASN A 521 48.72 -15.28 61.96
#